data_AF-A0A101V163-F1
#
_entry.id   AF-A0A101V163-F1
#
_cell.length_a   1.000
_cell.length_b   1.000
_cell.length_c   1.000
_cell.angle_alpha   90.00
_cell.angle_beta   90.00
_cell.angle_gamma   90.00
#
_symmetry.space_group_name_H-M   'P 1'
#
loop_
_entity.id
_entity.type
_entity.pdbx_description
1 polymer ?
#
loop_
_entity_poly.entity_id
_entity_poly.type
_entity_poly.pdbx_seq_one_letter_code
_entity_poly.pdbx_strand_id
1 'polypeptide(L)'
;MRALRILLTVAVILGGLFVLADRLAVNFAEGEAADKLRTTENLAATPDVSIKGFPFLTQVASGRLDDIEVGIKDYEASAGTGDQTIRIDDLTANMRGVEFSGDYSSAVATNATGTASITYDELLKTAKSEPTEVAPGVTANVVGLSDGGNGKIKVAVDATVLGTELPNPVYVLSSVTTDGDTVKVHADNLPNFAGVDLAENRARAITDFEQKIDGLPGGIQLDKVQAATNGVEITVKGSNVRLAG
;
A
#
# COMPACT_ATOMS: atom_id res chain seq x y z
N MET A 1 -44.51 -29.91 28.48
CA MET A 1 -43.10 -30.06 28.90
C MET A 1 -42.26 -30.96 27.98
N ARG A 2 -42.68 -32.17 27.61
CA ARG A 2 -41.88 -33.08 26.75
C ARG A 2 -41.67 -32.57 25.32
N ALA A 3 -42.74 -32.12 24.65
CA ALA A 3 -42.65 -31.57 23.29
C ALA A 3 -41.75 -30.32 23.20
N LEU A 4 -41.84 -29.43 24.20
CA LEU A 4 -40.97 -28.25 24.30
C LEU A 4 -39.49 -28.64 24.46
N ARG A 5 -39.19 -29.64 25.28
CA ARG A 5 -37.81 -30.15 25.43
C ARG A 5 -37.28 -30.74 24.12
N ILE A 6 -38.07 -31.55 23.43
CA ILE A 6 -37.70 -32.14 22.14
C ILE A 6 -37.45 -31.03 21.10
N LEU A 7 -38.35 -30.05 20.99
CA LEU A 7 -38.21 -28.91 20.10
C LEU A 7 -36.90 -28.15 20.38
N LEU A 8 -36.62 -27.86 21.65
CA LEU A 8 -35.38 -27.17 22.05
C LEU A 8 -34.14 -28.00 21.71
N THR A 9 -34.15 -29.31 21.98
CA THR A 9 -33.03 -30.19 21.63
C THR A 9 -32.78 -30.22 20.13
N VAL A 10 -33.83 -30.36 19.32
CA VAL A 10 -33.72 -30.33 17.85
C VAL A 10 -33.21 -28.97 17.38
N ALA A 11 -33.75 -27.87 17.92
CA ALA A 11 -33.31 -26.52 17.58
C ALA A 11 -31.82 -26.30 17.91
N VAL A 12 -31.35 -26.80 19.05
CA VAL A 12 -29.92 -26.72 19.43
C VAL A 12 -29.05 -27.54 18.49
N ILE A 13 -29.46 -28.76 18.13
CA ILE A 13 -28.71 -29.61 17.20
C ILE A 13 -28.62 -28.96 15.81
N LEU A 14 -29.76 -28.49 15.28
CA LEU A 14 -29.79 -27.81 13.98
C LEU A 14 -28.99 -26.51 14.00
N GLY A 15 -29.08 -25.74 15.09
CA GLY A 15 -28.26 -24.55 15.29
C GLY A 15 -26.77 -24.88 15.28
N GLY A 16 -26.35 -25.92 16.00
CA GLY A 16 -24.96 -26.38 16.03
C GLY A 16 -24.46 -26.83 14.65
N LEU A 17 -25.26 -27.60 13.91
CA LEU A 17 -24.92 -28.02 12.55
C LEU A 17 -24.82 -26.85 11.58
N PHE A 18 -25.71 -25.87 11.70
CA PHE A 18 -25.67 -24.65 10.89
C PHE A 18 -24.38 -23.86 11.12
N VAL A 19 -23.98 -23.65 12.38
CA VAL A 19 -22.72 -22.98 12.72
C VAL A 19 -21.52 -23.72 12.15
N LEU A 20 -21.51 -25.06 12.21
CA LEU A 20 -20.43 -25.86 11.65
C LEU A 20 -20.35 -25.71 10.13
N ALA A 21 -21.47 -25.82 9.42
CA ALA A 21 -21.53 -25.64 7.97
C ALA A 21 -21.09 -24.23 7.56
N ASP A 22 -21.52 -23.21 8.30
CA ASP A 22 -21.14 -21.82 8.08
C ASP A 22 -19.63 -21.59 8.14
N ARG A 23 -18.98 -22.14 9.16
CA ARG A 23 -17.52 -22.00 9.35
C ARG A 23 -16.71 -22.80 8.33
N LEU A 24 -17.20 -23.94 7.88
CA LEU A 24 -16.55 -24.70 6.80
C LEU A 24 -16.67 -23.97 5.46
N ALA A 25 -17.84 -23.39 5.19
CA ALA A 25 -18.10 -22.68 3.95
C ALA A 25 -17.23 -21.42 3.81
N VAL A 26 -17.06 -20.63 4.87
CA VAL A 26 -16.21 -19.42 4.80
C VAL A 26 -14.74 -19.77 4.58
N ASN A 27 -14.20 -20.75 5.30
CA ASN A 27 -12.79 -21.17 5.13
C ASN A 27 -12.52 -21.68 3.71
N PHE A 28 -13.49 -22.39 3.11
CA PHE A 28 -13.38 -22.85 1.74
C PHE A 28 -13.44 -21.67 0.75
N ALA A 29 -14.34 -20.71 0.96
CA ALA A 29 -14.47 -19.53 0.12
C ALA A 29 -13.24 -18.62 0.18
N GLU A 30 -12.63 -18.44 1.35
CA GLU A 30 -11.38 -17.71 1.54
C GLU A 30 -10.24 -18.34 0.72
N GLY A 31 -10.08 -19.66 0.78
CA GLY A 31 -9.06 -20.38 0.00
C GLY A 31 -9.27 -20.27 -1.52
N GLU A 32 -10.50 -20.47 -1.99
CA GLU A 32 -10.83 -20.34 -3.42
C GLU A 32 -10.60 -18.91 -3.93
N ALA A 33 -10.97 -17.90 -3.14
CA ALA A 33 -10.71 -16.50 -3.47
C ALA A 33 -9.21 -16.20 -3.55
N ALA A 34 -8.42 -16.72 -2.62
CA ALA A 34 -6.97 -16.57 -2.63
C ALA A 34 -6.32 -17.20 -3.88
N ASP A 35 -6.72 -18.42 -4.25
CA ASP A 35 -6.20 -19.11 -5.43
C ASP A 35 -6.61 -18.41 -6.74
N LYS A 36 -7.84 -17.89 -6.80
CA LYS A 36 -8.31 -17.11 -7.94
C LYS A 36 -7.56 -15.78 -8.09
N LEU A 37 -7.30 -15.08 -6.99
CA LEU A 37 -6.50 -13.85 -7.00
C LEU A 37 -5.07 -14.13 -7.44
N ARG A 38 -4.45 -15.20 -6.90
CA ARG A 38 -3.10 -15.62 -7.31
C ARG A 38 -2.99 -15.84 -8.81
N THR A 39 -3.96 -16.52 -9.41
CA THR A 39 -3.94 -16.84 -10.84
C THR A 39 -4.27 -15.64 -11.73
N THR A 40 -5.23 -14.81 -11.32
CA THR A 40 -5.68 -13.63 -12.10
C THR A 40 -4.61 -12.54 -12.10
N GLU A 41 -3.99 -12.29 -10.95
CA GLU A 41 -2.95 -11.26 -10.77
C GLU A 41 -1.53 -11.82 -10.96
N ASN A 42 -1.39 -13.09 -11.38
CA ASN A 42 -0.12 -13.78 -11.59
C ASN A 42 0.86 -13.65 -10.40
N LEU A 43 0.35 -13.82 -9.19
CA LEU A 43 1.13 -13.63 -7.96
C LEU A 43 2.09 -14.80 -7.71
N ALA A 44 3.29 -14.48 -7.24
CA ALA A 44 4.31 -15.48 -6.89
C ALA A 44 3.87 -16.41 -5.75
N ALA A 45 3.14 -15.85 -4.76
CA ALA A 45 2.61 -16.56 -3.61
C ALA A 45 1.08 -16.47 -3.55
N THR A 46 0.45 -17.41 -2.83
CA THR A 46 -0.99 -17.34 -2.54
C THR A 46 -1.24 -16.20 -1.55
N PRO A 47 -2.14 -15.25 -1.87
CA PRO A 47 -2.47 -14.16 -0.96
C PRO A 47 -3.30 -14.65 0.22
N ASP A 48 -3.30 -13.89 1.31
CA ASP A 48 -4.19 -14.11 2.44
C ASP A 48 -5.53 -13.43 2.14
N VAL A 49 -6.63 -14.16 2.27
CA VAL A 49 -7.98 -13.60 2.12
C VAL A 49 -8.77 -13.98 3.35
N SER A 50 -9.35 -12.99 4.02
CA SER A 50 -10.23 -13.22 5.15
C SER A 50 -11.58 -12.55 4.95
N ILE A 51 -12.64 -13.35 5.04
CA ILE A 51 -14.02 -12.90 4.97
C ILE A 51 -14.56 -12.89 6.39
N LYS A 52 -14.78 -11.69 6.92
CA LYS A 52 -15.31 -11.51 8.27
C LYS A 52 -16.84 -11.54 8.25
N GLY A 53 -17.40 -11.70 9.44
CA GLY A 53 -18.84 -11.70 9.67
C GLY A 53 -19.42 -13.09 9.93
N PHE A 54 -20.54 -13.11 10.64
CA PHE A 54 -21.22 -14.32 11.08
C PHE A 54 -22.73 -14.08 11.12
N PRO A 55 -23.56 -14.97 10.55
CA PRO A 55 -23.20 -16.13 9.72
C PRO A 55 -22.79 -15.72 8.29
N PHE A 56 -21.76 -16.35 7.74
CA PHE A 56 -21.30 -16.16 6.36
C PHE A 56 -22.35 -16.59 5.33
N LEU A 57 -22.98 -17.75 5.50
CA LEU A 57 -23.96 -18.28 4.55
C LEU A 57 -25.18 -17.36 4.40
N THR A 58 -25.58 -16.69 5.49
CA THR A 58 -26.66 -15.71 5.46
C THR A 58 -26.26 -14.44 4.70
N GLN A 59 -25.02 -13.99 4.88
CA GLN A 59 -24.47 -12.85 4.14
C GLN A 59 -24.44 -13.14 2.62
N VAL A 60 -23.87 -14.28 2.22
CA VAL A 60 -23.87 -14.70 0.81
C VAL A 60 -25.29 -14.80 0.24
N ALA A 61 -26.23 -15.40 0.98
CA ALA A 61 -27.63 -15.48 0.55
C ALA A 61 -28.30 -14.11 0.39
N SER A 62 -27.82 -13.09 1.11
CA SER A 62 -28.27 -11.70 0.97
C SER A 62 -27.58 -10.93 -0.15
N GLY A 63 -26.61 -11.53 -0.85
CA GLY A 63 -25.85 -10.89 -1.93
C GLY A 63 -24.84 -9.84 -1.43
N ARG A 64 -24.45 -9.90 -0.15
CA ARG A 64 -23.56 -8.91 0.48
C ARG A 64 -22.58 -9.58 1.43
N LEU A 65 -21.36 -9.07 1.50
CA LEU A 65 -20.37 -9.39 2.53
C LEU A 65 -20.01 -8.12 3.32
N ASP A 66 -19.97 -8.23 4.64
CA ASP A 66 -19.80 -7.07 5.50
C ASP A 66 -18.37 -6.53 5.54
N ASP A 67 -17.37 -7.41 5.57
CA ASP A 67 -15.95 -7.03 5.69
C ASP A 67 -15.07 -8.13 5.07
N ILE A 68 -14.24 -7.74 4.11
CA ILE A 68 -13.29 -8.59 3.40
C ILE A 68 -11.91 -7.95 3.53
N GLU A 69 -10.93 -8.75 3.92
CA GLU A 69 -9.52 -8.37 4.02
C GLU A 69 -8.71 -9.22 3.06
N VAL A 70 -7.80 -8.59 2.32
CA VAL A 70 -6.89 -9.23 1.38
C VAL A 70 -5.47 -8.75 1.66
N GLY A 71 -4.54 -9.67 1.85
CA GLY A 71 -3.12 -9.41 2.03
C GLY A 71 -2.29 -10.07 0.94
N ILE A 72 -1.54 -9.28 0.18
CA ILE A 72 -0.62 -9.72 -0.87
C ILE A 72 0.79 -9.34 -0.47
N LYS A 73 1.73 -10.28 -0.59
CA LYS A 73 3.16 -10.05 -0.34
C LYS A 73 3.94 -10.06 -1.64
N ASP A 74 5.02 -9.29 -1.69
CA ASP A 74 5.93 -9.21 -2.84
C ASP A 74 5.18 -8.95 -4.17
N TYR A 75 4.29 -7.96 -4.18
CA TYR A 75 3.53 -7.59 -5.37
C TYR A 75 4.36 -6.70 -6.30
N GLU A 76 4.45 -7.07 -7.58
CA GLU A 76 5.12 -6.25 -8.59
C GLU A 76 4.11 -5.32 -9.27
N ALA A 77 4.25 -4.01 -9.04
CA ALA A 77 3.43 -2.99 -9.67
C ALA A 77 4.22 -2.27 -10.76
N SER A 78 3.54 -1.73 -11.78
CA SER A 78 4.19 -0.84 -12.75
C SER A 78 4.49 0.51 -12.11
N ALA A 79 5.71 1.03 -12.31
CA ALA A 79 6.15 2.32 -11.78
C ALA A 79 5.71 3.53 -12.64
N GLY A 80 4.85 3.33 -13.65
CA GLY A 80 4.24 4.39 -14.46
C GLY A 80 5.11 4.93 -15.61
N THR A 81 6.44 4.80 -15.55
CA THR A 81 7.35 5.20 -16.63
C THR A 81 8.03 3.99 -17.28
N GLY A 82 7.61 3.64 -18.50
CA GLY A 82 8.20 2.55 -19.29
C GLY A 82 7.97 1.17 -18.68
N ASP A 83 8.92 0.25 -18.90
CA ASP A 83 8.86 -1.14 -18.42
C ASP A 83 9.39 -1.30 -16.97
N GLN A 84 9.55 -0.20 -16.22
CA GLN A 84 9.99 -0.27 -14.83
C GLN A 84 8.87 -0.78 -13.92
N THR A 85 9.20 -1.80 -13.14
CA THR A 85 8.37 -2.31 -12.06
C THR A 85 8.92 -1.83 -10.71
N ILE A 86 8.04 -1.73 -9.74
CA ILE A 86 8.35 -1.46 -8.34
C ILE A 86 7.75 -2.58 -7.49
N ARG A 87 8.57 -3.15 -6.61
CA ARG A 87 8.11 -4.19 -5.69
C ARG A 87 7.48 -3.59 -4.44
N ILE A 88 6.22 -3.93 -4.19
CA ILE A 88 5.50 -3.65 -2.95
C ILE A 88 5.70 -4.85 -2.02
N ASP A 89 6.28 -4.62 -0.84
CA ASP A 89 6.64 -5.66 0.12
C ASP A 89 5.39 -6.29 0.76
N ASP A 90 4.49 -5.43 1.24
CA ASP A 90 3.19 -5.80 1.80
C ASP A 90 2.11 -4.89 1.24
N LEU A 91 1.04 -5.49 0.70
CA LEU A 91 -0.15 -4.83 0.20
C LEU A 91 -1.37 -5.42 0.91
N THR A 92 -2.04 -4.62 1.73
CA THR A 92 -3.27 -5.01 2.43
C THR A 92 -4.43 -4.16 1.94
N ALA A 93 -5.59 -4.77 1.72
CA ALA A 93 -6.83 -4.12 1.35
C ALA A 93 -7.98 -4.60 2.24
N ASN A 94 -8.72 -3.67 2.84
CA ASN A 94 -9.94 -3.92 3.60
C ASN A 94 -11.13 -3.29 2.89
N MET A 95 -12.17 -4.06 2.64
CA MET A 95 -13.37 -3.67 1.91
C MET A 95 -14.59 -3.94 2.77
N ARG A 96 -15.43 -2.93 2.97
CA ARG A 96 -16.61 -3.00 3.83
C ARG A 96 -17.90 -2.78 3.07
N GLY A 97 -18.92 -3.57 3.42
CA GLY A 97 -20.23 -3.54 2.78
C GLY A 97 -20.10 -3.80 1.29
N VAL A 98 -19.54 -4.95 0.94
CA VAL A 98 -19.36 -5.42 -0.43
C VAL A 98 -20.68 -6.00 -0.93
N GLU A 99 -21.27 -5.36 -1.92
CA GLU A 99 -22.51 -5.79 -2.56
C GLU A 99 -22.21 -6.38 -3.93
N PHE A 100 -22.75 -7.56 -4.20
CA PHE A 100 -22.61 -8.25 -5.48
C PHE A 100 -23.79 -7.91 -6.40
N SER A 101 -23.54 -7.86 -7.70
CA SER A 101 -24.64 -7.85 -8.68
C SER A 101 -25.47 -9.13 -8.58
N GLY A 102 -26.73 -9.09 -9.04
CA GLY A 102 -27.64 -10.24 -8.92
C GLY A 102 -27.15 -11.54 -9.61
N ASP A 103 -26.23 -11.41 -10.55
CA ASP A 103 -25.54 -12.49 -11.26
C ASP A 103 -24.13 -12.78 -10.72
N TYR A 104 -23.68 -12.09 -9.67
CA TYR A 104 -22.37 -12.16 -9.05
C TYR A 104 -21.18 -11.86 -10.00
N SER A 105 -21.43 -11.17 -11.11
CA SER A 105 -20.38 -10.80 -12.08
C SER A 105 -19.58 -9.57 -11.69
N SER A 106 -20.13 -8.72 -10.81
CA SER A 106 -19.49 -7.51 -10.32
C SER A 106 -19.72 -7.32 -8.83
N ALA A 107 -18.85 -6.51 -8.21
CA ALA A 107 -18.94 -6.18 -6.79
C ALA A 107 -18.55 -4.73 -6.52
N VAL A 108 -19.26 -4.08 -5.60
CA VAL A 108 -18.99 -2.72 -5.14
C VAL A 108 -18.89 -2.69 -3.62
N ALA A 109 -17.79 -2.16 -3.09
CA ALA A 109 -17.62 -1.92 -1.67
C ALA A 109 -18.15 -0.53 -1.29
N THR A 110 -18.91 -0.44 -0.21
CA THR A 110 -19.34 0.85 0.33
C THR A 110 -18.13 1.70 0.72
N ASN A 111 -17.15 1.10 1.39
CA ASN A 111 -15.88 1.73 1.72
C ASN A 111 -14.74 0.73 1.47
N ALA A 112 -13.59 1.24 1.01
CA ALA A 112 -12.36 0.46 0.97
C ALA A 112 -11.19 1.28 1.51
N THR A 113 -10.29 0.62 2.21
CA THR A 113 -9.01 1.17 2.66
C THR A 113 -7.90 0.21 2.29
N GLY A 114 -6.75 0.73 1.88
CA GLY A 114 -5.60 -0.09 1.55
C GLY A 114 -4.32 0.49 2.11
N THR A 115 -3.37 -0.37 2.44
CA THR A 115 -2.01 -0.01 2.83
C THR A 115 -1.01 -0.74 1.95
N ALA A 116 -0.01 -0.03 1.44
CA ALA A 116 1.09 -0.58 0.68
C ALA A 116 2.41 -0.15 1.33
N SER A 117 3.35 -1.08 1.48
CA SER A 117 4.69 -0.80 1.98
C SER A 117 5.73 -1.05 0.89
N ILE A 118 6.65 -0.10 0.72
CA ILE A 118 7.74 -0.19 -0.26
C ILE A 118 9.05 0.00 0.49
N THR A 119 9.98 -0.94 0.34
CA THR A 119 11.25 -0.89 1.07
C THR A 119 12.16 0.21 0.55
N TYR A 120 13.05 0.70 1.42
CA TYR A 120 14.06 1.69 1.01
C TYR A 120 15.00 1.18 -0.07
N ASP A 121 15.35 -0.10 -0.05
CA ASP A 121 16.18 -0.72 -1.08
C ASP A 121 15.48 -0.69 -2.44
N GLU A 122 14.16 -0.91 -2.46
CA GLU A 122 13.38 -0.87 -3.68
C GLU A 122 13.28 0.56 -4.22
N LEU A 123 12.94 1.53 -3.36
CA LEU A 123 12.92 2.95 -3.73
C LEU A 123 14.27 3.42 -4.25
N LEU A 124 15.37 2.92 -3.67
CA LEU A 124 16.72 3.26 -4.10
C LEU A 124 17.02 2.71 -5.50
N LYS A 125 16.49 1.56 -5.91
CA LYS A 125 16.68 1.06 -7.29
C LYS A 125 16.09 2.02 -8.32
N THR A 126 14.95 2.63 -8.00
CA THR A 126 14.31 3.64 -8.84
C THR A 126 15.01 4.99 -8.73
N ALA A 127 15.50 5.34 -7.54
CA ALA A 127 16.18 6.62 -7.25
C ALA A 127 17.66 6.65 -7.65
N LYS A 128 18.28 5.52 -8.01
CA LYS A 128 19.63 5.41 -8.61
C LYS A 128 19.64 5.98 -10.05
N SER A 129 19.11 7.18 -10.19
CA SER A 129 19.24 8.02 -11.37
C SER A 129 20.67 8.56 -11.41
N GLU A 130 21.16 8.81 -12.62
CA GLU A 130 22.52 9.27 -12.88
C GLU A 130 22.94 10.46 -11.99
N PRO A 131 24.25 10.65 -11.73
CA PRO A 131 24.75 11.80 -10.98
C PRO A 131 24.12 13.10 -11.49
N THR A 132 23.39 13.78 -10.63
CA THR A 132 22.62 14.97 -10.99
C THR A 132 23.36 16.21 -10.54
N GLU A 133 23.50 17.20 -11.42
CA GLU A 133 24.09 18.49 -11.05
C GLU A 133 23.08 19.30 -10.21
N VAL A 134 23.35 19.43 -8.91
CA VAL A 134 22.48 20.14 -7.96
C VAL A 134 22.84 21.62 -7.81
N ALA A 135 24.08 21.97 -8.15
CA ALA A 135 24.56 23.35 -8.25
C ALA A 135 25.75 23.42 -9.23
N PRO A 136 26.11 24.61 -9.75
CA PRO A 136 27.24 24.76 -10.64
C PRO A 136 28.54 24.16 -10.06
N GLY A 137 29.01 23.07 -10.68
CA GLY A 137 30.19 22.34 -10.22
C GLY A 137 29.98 21.44 -9.00
N VAL A 138 28.73 21.17 -8.60
CA VAL A 138 28.37 20.20 -7.57
C VAL A 138 27.43 19.16 -8.16
N THR A 139 27.90 17.92 -8.25
CA THR A 139 27.07 16.76 -8.60
C THR A 139 26.77 15.94 -7.37
N ALA A 140 25.57 15.39 -7.31
CA ALA A 140 25.08 14.58 -6.21
C ALA A 140 24.46 13.28 -6.74
N ASN A 141 24.64 12.20 -6.01
CA ASN A 141 24.06 10.90 -6.31
C ASN A 141 23.46 10.28 -5.05
N VAL A 142 22.24 9.78 -5.14
CA VAL A 142 21.58 9.11 -4.00
C VAL A 142 22.13 7.68 -3.90
N VAL A 143 22.81 7.39 -2.79
CA VAL A 143 23.48 6.11 -2.55
C VAL A 143 22.83 5.28 -1.45
N GLY A 144 21.92 5.87 -0.67
CA GLY A 144 21.19 5.16 0.37
C GLY A 144 19.91 5.85 0.81
N LEU A 145 18.93 5.04 1.23
CA LEU A 145 17.70 5.48 1.87
C LEU A 145 17.52 4.67 3.16
N SER A 146 17.07 5.31 4.23
CA SER A 146 16.89 4.68 5.55
C SER A 146 15.90 5.47 6.40
N ASP A 147 15.48 4.90 7.52
CA ASP A 147 14.64 5.60 8.50
C ASP A 147 15.44 6.74 9.17
N GLY A 148 14.93 7.96 9.06
CA GLY A 148 15.48 9.16 9.69
C GLY A 148 14.90 9.45 11.08
N GLY A 149 13.92 8.66 11.52
CA GLY A 149 13.16 8.86 12.74
C GLY A 149 12.12 9.98 12.60
N ASN A 150 11.13 9.99 13.49
CA ASN A 150 10.05 10.99 13.52
C ASN A 150 9.29 11.13 12.18
N GLY A 151 9.12 10.03 11.43
CA GLY A 151 8.42 10.03 10.15
C GLY A 151 9.20 10.64 8.99
N LYS A 152 10.53 10.77 9.12
CA LYS A 152 11.42 11.31 8.10
C LYS A 152 12.23 10.22 7.43
N ILE A 153 12.58 10.43 6.16
CA ILE A 153 13.48 9.58 5.40
C ILE A 153 14.88 10.18 5.49
N LYS A 154 15.87 9.37 5.85
CA LYS A 154 17.28 9.72 5.81
C LYS A 154 17.87 9.28 4.47
N VAL A 155 18.28 10.26 3.68
CA VAL A 155 18.88 10.08 2.35
C VAL A 155 20.39 10.24 2.48
N ALA A 156 21.15 9.26 2.03
CA ALA A 156 22.60 9.33 1.92
C ALA A 156 22.99 9.72 0.49
N VAL A 157 23.79 10.77 0.37
CA VAL A 157 24.14 11.40 -0.90
C VAL A 157 25.66 11.49 -1.01
N ASP A 158 26.21 10.86 -2.05
CA ASP A 158 27.60 11.11 -2.44
C ASP A 158 27.64 12.37 -3.29
N ALA A 159 28.60 13.25 -3.02
CA ALA A 159 28.70 14.51 -3.72
C ALA A 159 30.12 14.75 -4.22
N THR A 160 30.22 15.31 -5.41
CA THR A 160 31.48 15.76 -6.02
C THR A 160 31.42 17.27 -6.18
N VAL A 161 32.37 17.97 -5.57
CA VAL A 161 32.46 19.44 -5.58
C VAL A 161 33.70 19.84 -6.37
N LEU A 162 33.50 20.61 -7.45
CA LEU A 162 34.55 21.07 -8.36
C LEU A 162 35.46 19.93 -8.86
N GLY A 163 34.86 18.78 -9.18
CA GLY A 163 35.56 17.59 -9.64
C GLY A 163 36.27 16.78 -8.55
N THR A 164 36.11 17.14 -7.27
CA THR A 164 36.63 16.38 -6.12
C THR A 164 35.50 15.70 -5.37
N GLU A 165 35.55 14.37 -5.30
CA GLU A 165 34.59 13.57 -4.53
C GLU A 165 34.78 13.77 -3.03
N LEU A 166 33.69 13.98 -2.29
CA LEU A 166 33.74 14.07 -0.84
C LEU A 166 34.07 12.70 -0.23
N PRO A 167 34.89 12.64 0.85
CA PRO A 167 35.35 11.38 1.41
C PRO A 167 34.26 10.59 2.16
N ASN A 168 33.12 11.23 2.49
CA ASN A 168 32.02 10.58 3.18
C ASN A 168 30.68 11.04 2.58
N PRO A 169 29.66 10.16 2.56
CA PRO A 169 28.31 10.54 2.18
C PRO A 169 27.76 11.62 3.10
N VAL A 170 26.97 12.50 2.50
CA VAL A 170 26.23 13.57 3.16
C VAL A 170 24.81 13.08 3.43
N TYR A 171 24.27 13.37 4.62
CA TYR A 171 22.94 12.91 5.00
C TYR A 171 21.91 14.05 4.97
N VAL A 172 20.78 13.79 4.33
CA VAL A 172 19.63 14.70 4.23
C VAL A 172 18.44 14.05 4.91
N LEU A 173 17.76 14.79 5.78
CA LEU A 173 16.47 14.36 6.33
C LEU A 173 15.36 14.96 5.49
N SER A 174 14.47 14.10 5.00
CA SER A 174 13.34 14.50 4.17
C SER A 174 12.03 14.14 4.86
N SER A 175 11.12 15.09 4.96
CA SER A 175 9.75 14.87 5.39
C SER A 175 8.86 14.55 4.18
N VAL A 176 7.90 13.66 4.36
CA VAL A 176 6.91 13.32 3.33
C VAL A 176 5.54 13.74 3.83
N THR A 177 4.83 14.49 2.99
CA THR A 177 3.48 14.98 3.26
C THR A 177 2.57 14.67 2.07
N THR A 178 1.27 14.69 2.32
CA THR A 178 0.24 14.46 1.30
C THR A 178 -0.71 15.64 1.30
N ASP A 179 -1.02 16.14 0.12
CA ASP A 179 -1.94 17.24 -0.12
C ASP A 179 -2.90 16.82 -1.23
N GLY A 180 -4.06 16.28 -0.82
CA GLY A 180 -4.95 15.55 -1.73
C GLY A 180 -4.23 14.37 -2.38
N ASP A 181 -4.25 14.33 -3.71
CA ASP A 181 -3.60 13.28 -4.50
C ASP A 181 -2.12 13.57 -4.78
N THR A 182 -1.54 14.62 -4.20
CA THR A 182 -0.13 14.99 -4.39
C THR A 182 0.71 14.55 -3.20
N VAL A 183 1.72 13.73 -3.48
CA VAL A 183 2.81 13.42 -2.56
C VAL A 183 3.84 14.52 -2.66
N LYS A 184 4.16 15.16 -1.53
CA LYS A 184 5.17 16.21 -1.41
C LYS A 184 6.28 15.73 -0.50
N VAL A 185 7.50 15.66 -1.05
CA VAL A 185 8.71 15.37 -0.29
C VAL A 185 9.45 16.68 -0.09
N HIS A 186 9.79 17.02 1.16
CA HIS A 186 10.51 18.23 1.51
C HIS A 186 11.82 17.88 2.21
N ALA A 187 12.93 18.46 1.79
CA ALA A 187 14.19 18.30 2.51
C ALA A 187 14.23 19.29 3.69
N ASP A 188 14.18 18.78 4.91
CA ASP A 188 14.10 19.61 6.12
C ASP A 188 15.40 20.38 6.37
N ASN A 189 16.54 19.80 5.99
CA ASN A 189 17.84 20.44 6.08
C ASN A 189 18.63 20.16 4.81
N LEU A 190 19.00 21.23 4.12
CA LEU A 190 19.95 21.15 3.02
C LEU A 190 21.36 21.09 3.59
N PRO A 191 22.16 20.09 3.23
CA PRO A 191 23.53 20.02 3.71
C PRO A 191 24.38 21.12 3.06
N ASN A 192 25.29 21.70 3.84
CA ASN A 192 26.30 22.59 3.31
C ASN A 192 27.43 21.75 2.68
N PHE A 193 27.58 21.84 1.36
CA PHE A 193 28.66 21.16 0.64
C PHE A 193 29.92 22.02 0.67
N ALA A 194 30.81 21.75 1.64
CA ALA A 194 32.16 22.34 1.70
C ALA A 194 32.21 23.89 1.60
N GLY A 195 31.23 24.60 2.16
CA GLY A 195 31.19 26.06 2.17
C GLY A 195 30.48 26.70 0.97
N VAL A 196 29.86 25.90 0.10
CA VAL A 196 28.98 26.39 -0.96
C VAL A 196 27.58 26.57 -0.37
N ASP A 197 27.21 27.81 -0.09
CA ASP A 197 25.81 28.15 0.18
C ASP A 197 25.02 27.99 -1.12
N LEU A 198 24.23 26.92 -1.21
CA LEU A 198 23.21 26.86 -2.25
C LEU A 198 22.24 28.01 -1.98
N ALA A 199 22.01 28.85 -3.00
CA ALA A 199 20.94 29.83 -2.95
C ALA A 199 19.64 29.09 -2.55
N GLU A 200 19.10 29.43 -1.39
CA GLU A 200 18.06 28.67 -0.68
C GLU A 200 16.86 28.33 -1.57
N ASN A 201 16.50 29.25 -2.48
CA ASN A 201 15.40 29.09 -3.43
C ASN A 201 15.69 28.07 -4.56
N ARG A 202 16.95 27.90 -4.96
CA ARG A 202 17.36 26.99 -6.04
C ARG A 202 17.52 25.56 -5.54
N ALA A 203 17.96 25.39 -4.30
CA ALA A 203 18.02 24.09 -3.65
C ALA A 203 16.63 23.52 -3.35
N ARG A 204 15.71 24.33 -2.82
CA ARG A 204 14.31 23.92 -2.57
C ARG A 204 13.61 23.44 -3.84
N ALA A 205 13.83 24.09 -4.99
CA ALA A 205 13.24 23.67 -6.26
C ALA A 205 13.72 22.30 -6.76
N ILE A 206 14.86 21.80 -6.24
CA ILE A 206 15.46 20.51 -6.62
C ILE A 206 15.16 19.44 -5.56
N THR A 207 15.10 19.82 -4.29
CA THR A 207 14.84 18.88 -3.19
C THR A 207 13.39 18.69 -2.85
N ASP A 208 12.54 19.68 -3.18
CA ASP A 208 11.11 19.57 -3.00
C ASP A 208 10.52 18.88 -4.23
N PHE A 209 10.10 17.64 -4.04
CA PHE A 209 9.52 16.82 -5.10
C PHE A 209 8.02 16.71 -4.87
N GLU A 210 7.24 17.15 -5.85
CA GLU A 210 5.79 16.97 -5.85
C GLU A 210 5.41 16.01 -6.97
N GLN A 211 4.85 14.86 -6.60
CA GLN A 211 4.29 13.90 -7.54
C GLN A 211 2.80 13.78 -7.31
N LYS A 212 2.03 14.09 -8.34
CA LYS A 212 0.61 13.82 -8.37
C LYS A 212 0.37 12.34 -8.69
N ILE A 213 -0.43 11.68 -7.87
CA ILE A 213 -0.86 10.29 -8.03
C ILE A 213 -2.26 10.33 -8.67
N ASP A 214 -2.29 10.36 -10.00
CA ASP A 214 -3.53 10.38 -10.76
C ASP A 214 -3.94 8.97 -11.22
N GLY A 215 -5.25 8.77 -11.43
CA GLY A 215 -5.75 7.58 -12.13
C GLY A 215 -5.84 6.30 -11.28
N LEU A 216 -5.91 6.43 -9.96
CA LEU A 216 -6.13 5.28 -9.09
C LEU A 216 -7.46 4.57 -9.44
N PRO A 217 -7.46 3.24 -9.59
CA PRO A 217 -8.61 2.50 -10.11
C PRO A 217 -9.75 2.41 -9.10
N GLY A 218 -10.96 2.14 -9.60
CA GLY A 218 -12.09 1.78 -8.74
C GLY A 218 -12.62 2.89 -7.84
N GLY A 219 -12.13 4.14 -7.94
CA GLY A 219 -12.58 5.26 -7.11
C GLY A 219 -11.88 5.36 -5.75
N ILE A 220 -10.70 4.74 -5.61
CA ILE A 220 -9.82 4.98 -4.46
C ILE A 220 -8.99 6.25 -4.66
N GLN A 221 -8.59 6.87 -3.56
CA GLN A 221 -7.81 8.09 -3.49
C GLN A 221 -6.67 7.92 -2.49
N LEU A 222 -5.61 8.70 -2.68
CA LEU A 222 -4.52 8.74 -1.73
C LEU A 222 -5.01 9.35 -0.41
N ASP A 223 -4.70 8.70 0.71
CA ASP A 223 -5.01 9.22 2.05
C ASP A 223 -3.75 9.78 2.71
N LYS A 224 -2.68 8.98 2.73
CA LYS A 224 -1.45 9.33 3.42
C LYS A 224 -0.23 8.63 2.81
N VAL A 225 0.91 9.30 2.86
CA VAL A 225 2.24 8.69 2.65
C VAL A 225 3.13 9.09 3.81
N GLN A 226 3.85 8.13 4.38
CA GLN A 226 4.73 8.37 5.52
C GLN A 226 5.97 7.47 5.49
N ALA A 227 7.07 7.96 6.06
CA ALA A 227 8.23 7.13 6.32
C ALA A 227 7.94 6.15 7.47
N ALA A 228 8.38 4.91 7.29
CA ALA A 228 8.32 3.83 8.28
C ALA A 228 9.73 3.24 8.46
N THR A 229 9.90 2.40 9.47
CA THR A 229 11.23 1.89 9.84
C THR A 229 11.94 1.14 8.71
N ASN A 230 11.19 0.43 7.87
CA ASN A 230 11.76 -0.40 6.80
C ASN A 230 11.54 0.18 5.39
N GLY A 231 10.91 1.35 5.27
CA GLY A 231 10.51 1.87 3.97
C GLY A 231 9.51 3.01 4.04
N VAL A 232 8.66 3.10 3.02
CA VAL A 232 7.57 4.06 2.95
C VAL A 232 6.25 3.31 2.98
N GLU A 233 5.32 3.79 3.79
CA GLU A 233 3.96 3.30 3.88
C GLU A 233 3.01 4.27 3.19
N ILE A 234 2.16 3.73 2.33
CA ILE A 234 1.17 4.44 1.54
C ILE A 234 -0.20 3.93 1.99
N THR A 235 -1.11 4.84 2.32
CA THR A 235 -2.49 4.54 2.67
C THR A 235 -3.42 5.15 1.64
N VAL A 236 -4.41 4.37 1.20
CA VAL A 236 -5.46 4.79 0.28
C VAL A 236 -6.84 4.55 0.89
N LYS A 237 -7.82 5.33 0.47
CA LYS A 237 -9.22 5.17 0.87
C LYS A 237 -10.16 5.46 -0.29
N GLY A 238 -11.34 4.85 -0.28
CA GLY A 238 -12.36 5.11 -1.28
C GLY A 238 -13.76 4.80 -0.77
N SER A 239 -14.75 5.37 -1.45
CA SER A 239 -16.17 5.14 -1.19
C SER A 239 -16.86 4.69 -2.48
N ASN A 240 -17.75 3.71 -2.40
CA ASN A 240 -18.41 3.07 -3.56
C ASN A 240 -17.38 2.50 -4.55
N VAL A 241 -16.42 1.73 -4.02
CA VAL A 241 -15.27 1.25 -4.76
C VAL A 241 -15.64 0.02 -5.59
N ARG A 242 -15.40 0.06 -6.89
CA ARG A 242 -15.61 -1.10 -7.78
C ARG A 242 -14.46 -2.09 -7.61
N LEU A 243 -14.79 -3.32 -7.24
CA LEU A 243 -13.82 -4.39 -6.95
C LEU A 243 -13.60 -5.34 -8.13
N ALA A 244 -14.67 -5.64 -8.86
CA ALA A 244 -14.67 -6.56 -9.99
C ALA A 244 -15.79 -6.20 -10.98
N GLY A 245 -15.58 -6.52 -12.26
CA GLY A 245 -16.54 -6.30 -13.36
C GLY A 245 -15.95 -5.49 -14.51
#